data_AF-A0A946S557-F1
#
_entry.id   AF-A0A946S557-F1
#
_cell.length_a   1.000
_cell.length_b   1.000
_cell.length_c   1.000
_cell.angle_alpha   90.00
_cell.angle_beta   90.00
_cell.angle_gamma   90.00
#
_symmetry.space_group_name_H-M   'P 1'
#
loop_
_entity.id
_entity.type
_entity.pdbx_description
1 polymer ?
#
loop_
_entity_poly.entity_id
_entity_poly.type
_entity_poly.pdbx_seq_one_letter_code
_entity_poly.pdbx_strand_id
1 'polypeptide(L)'
;MSELENISDSSERKIDIKELIRKFTGYWYYFLISVLICLFLAFLYNRYNRNIYEVYTYILIEDEKNQADEVFELEDMFGNNANLENQKAILKSHTLAKKTIQEMDIQVSYFQYGKIKKINLYKKSPFYVYFDENYNQLSGVEFFINLKNKEEFELEYKCENKNTYNIKTNKKTNKKISDNYRKSHKFNEWIDTDFMRLKIVKDTSVFNYLDINNINESSFILHSLDKLAANYVQNLKVSPLSKESTVLELRMDGYTRNKNVDYLNTLSKLYLEDELADKNEFATHTLLYIEGELS
;
A
#
# COMPACT_ATOMS: atom_id res chain seq x y z
N MET A 1 -17.81 -47.09 -65.42
CA MET A 1 -17.73 -46.16 -66.55
C MET A 1 -19.14 -45.65 -66.79
N SER A 2 -19.52 -44.41 -66.49
CA SER A 2 -18.78 -43.15 -66.39
C SER A 2 -19.37 -42.37 -65.21
N GLU A 3 -18.56 -42.03 -64.21
CA GLU A 3 -18.06 -40.66 -63.96
C GLU A 3 -19.16 -39.76 -63.39
N LEU A 4 -19.18 -39.51 -62.07
CA LEU A 4 -18.40 -38.47 -61.38
C LEU A 4 -18.52 -37.09 -62.04
N GLU A 5 -19.66 -36.44 -61.84
CA GLU A 5 -19.85 -34.98 -61.84
C GLU A 5 -21.22 -34.78 -61.19
N ASN A 6 -21.34 -34.33 -59.94
CA ASN A 6 -21.35 -32.90 -59.64
C ASN A 6 -21.20 -32.71 -58.11
N ILE A 7 -19.96 -32.75 -57.62
CA ILE A 7 -19.61 -32.19 -56.31
C ILE A 7 -19.04 -30.80 -56.60
N SER A 8 -19.90 -29.81 -56.81
CA SER A 8 -19.53 -28.40 -56.75
C SER A 8 -20.78 -27.52 -56.77
N ASP A 9 -21.50 -27.45 -55.65
CA ASP A 9 -22.27 -26.23 -55.37
C ASP A 9 -22.23 -25.91 -53.88
N SER A 10 -21.00 -25.81 -53.35
CA SER A 10 -20.75 -24.90 -52.25
C SER A 10 -20.86 -23.48 -52.80
N SER A 11 -22.10 -23.01 -52.98
CA SER A 11 -22.40 -21.62 -53.22
C SER A 11 -21.78 -20.81 -52.08
N GLU A 12 -20.62 -20.22 -52.35
CA GLU A 12 -20.05 -19.17 -51.55
C GLU A 12 -21.15 -18.11 -51.40
N ARG A 13 -21.79 -18.07 -50.22
CA ARG A 13 -22.68 -16.97 -49.84
C ARG A 13 -21.81 -15.72 -49.81
N LYS A 14 -21.64 -15.07 -50.96
CA LYS A 14 -21.01 -13.76 -51.09
C LYS A 14 -21.93 -12.79 -50.36
N ILE A 15 -21.51 -12.42 -49.16
CA ILE A 15 -22.21 -11.45 -48.33
C ILE A 15 -22.27 -10.15 -49.15
N ASP A 16 -23.47 -9.76 -49.60
CA ASP A 16 -23.66 -8.45 -50.23
C ASP A 16 -23.63 -7.37 -49.15
N ILE A 17 -22.44 -6.80 -48.96
CA ILE A 17 -22.14 -5.75 -47.99
C ILE A 17 -23.06 -4.53 -48.22
N LYS A 18 -23.43 -4.23 -49.47
CA LYS A 18 -24.25 -3.07 -49.81
C LYS A 18 -25.70 -3.25 -49.33
N GLU A 19 -26.23 -4.46 -49.43
CA GLU A 19 -27.57 -4.77 -48.94
C GLU A 19 -27.65 -4.72 -47.40
N LEU A 20 -26.61 -5.23 -46.72
CA LEU A 20 -26.50 -5.14 -45.26
C LEU A 20 -26.45 -3.67 -44.79
N ILE A 21 -25.60 -2.84 -45.40
CA ILE A 21 -25.49 -1.42 -45.03
C ILE A 21 -26.84 -0.71 -45.15
N ARG A 22 -27.58 -0.93 -46.26
CA ARG A 22 -28.90 -0.32 -46.45
C ARG A 22 -29.90 -0.73 -45.37
N LYS A 23 -29.87 -1.99 -44.91
CA LYS A 23 -30.71 -2.46 -43.80
C LYS A 23 -30.34 -1.78 -42.48
N PHE A 24 -29.05 -1.57 -42.20
CA PHE A 24 -28.60 -0.90 -40.97
C PHE A 24 -28.88 0.61 -40.95
N THR A 25 -28.86 1.29 -42.10
CA THR A 25 -29.16 2.74 -42.17
C THR A 25 -30.60 3.08 -41.71
N GLY A 26 -31.56 2.17 -41.89
CA GLY A 26 -32.94 2.36 -41.39
C GLY A 26 -33.05 2.34 -39.85
N TYR A 27 -32.04 1.80 -39.16
CA TYR A 27 -31.98 1.63 -37.71
C TYR A 27 -30.90 2.51 -37.05
N TRP A 28 -30.47 3.58 -37.73
CA TRP A 28 -29.36 4.44 -37.28
C TRP A 28 -29.53 5.00 -35.86
N TYR A 29 -30.78 5.17 -35.39
CA TYR A 29 -31.06 5.62 -34.03
C TYR A 29 -30.65 4.60 -32.95
N TYR A 30 -30.76 3.29 -33.20
CA TYR A 30 -30.25 2.27 -32.27
C TYR A 30 -28.73 2.32 -32.16
N PHE A 31 -28.04 2.64 -33.26
CA PHE A 31 -26.61 2.87 -33.26
C PHE A 31 -26.24 4.13 -32.48
N LEU A 32 -26.98 5.24 -32.65
CA LEU A 32 -26.76 6.45 -31.88
C LEU A 32 -26.99 6.22 -30.37
N ILE A 33 -28.07 5.51 -30.02
CA ILE A 33 -28.38 5.17 -28.63
C ILE A 33 -27.30 4.29 -28.03
N SER A 34 -26.80 3.28 -28.75
CA SER A 34 -25.73 2.41 -28.24
C SER A 34 -24.44 3.19 -28.01
N VAL A 35 -24.08 4.13 -28.90
CA VAL A 35 -22.94 5.04 -28.71
C VAL A 35 -23.13 5.90 -27.47
N LEU A 36 -24.31 6.50 -27.26
CA LEU A 36 -24.60 7.30 -26.08
C LEU A 36 -24.53 6.49 -24.78
N ILE A 37 -25.05 5.25 -24.79
CA ILE A 37 -24.96 4.34 -23.65
C ILE A 37 -23.49 3.98 -23.36
N CYS A 38 -22.69 3.65 -24.38
CA CYS A 38 -21.27 3.37 -24.22
C CYS A 38 -20.50 4.58 -23.65
N LEU A 39 -20.77 5.79 -24.15
CA LEU A 39 -20.18 7.02 -23.63
C LEU A 39 -20.61 7.29 -22.19
N PHE A 40 -21.88 7.07 -21.86
CA PHE A 40 -22.39 7.22 -20.51
C PHE A 40 -21.72 6.22 -19.55
N LEU A 41 -21.61 4.95 -19.93
CA LEU A 41 -20.91 3.92 -19.15
C LEU A 41 -19.42 4.25 -19.00
N ALA A 42 -18.75 4.70 -20.05
CA ALA A 42 -17.35 5.13 -19.99
C ALA A 42 -17.16 6.34 -19.07
N PHE A 43 -18.09 7.30 -19.11
CA PHE A 43 -18.10 8.44 -18.21
C PHE A 43 -18.29 8.00 -16.75
N LEU A 44 -19.25 7.11 -16.46
CA LEU A 44 -19.44 6.56 -15.12
C LEU A 44 -18.19 5.82 -14.64
N TYR A 45 -17.58 4.98 -15.50
CA TYR A 45 -16.35 4.26 -15.18
C TYR A 45 -15.23 5.22 -14.76
N ASN A 46 -14.96 6.26 -15.56
CA ASN A 46 -13.94 7.27 -15.26
C ASN A 46 -14.26 8.10 -14.02
N ARG A 47 -15.55 8.43 -13.80
CA ARG A 47 -15.98 9.19 -12.63
C ARG A 47 -15.78 8.42 -11.32
N TYR A 48 -16.04 7.10 -11.34
CA TYR A 48 -16.08 6.28 -10.14
C TYR A 48 -14.77 5.57 -9.81
N ASN A 49 -13.91 5.30 -10.79
CA ASN A 49 -12.60 4.73 -10.51
C ASN A 49 -11.73 5.68 -9.67
N ARG A 50 -10.88 5.07 -8.83
CA ARG A 50 -9.92 5.80 -8.00
C ARG A 50 -8.62 5.94 -8.77
N ASN A 51 -8.06 7.14 -8.80
CA ASN A 51 -6.74 7.38 -9.39
C ASN A 51 -5.69 6.60 -8.58
N ILE A 52 -4.93 5.75 -9.26
CA ILE A 52 -3.73 5.11 -8.71
C ILE A 52 -2.55 6.00 -9.09
N TYR A 53 -1.78 6.42 -8.10
CA TYR A 53 -0.59 7.23 -8.29
C TYR A 53 0.63 6.32 -8.20
N GLU A 54 1.49 6.40 -9.20
CA GLU A 54 2.84 5.85 -9.17
C GLU A 54 3.78 6.89 -8.54
N VAL A 55 4.63 6.45 -7.63
CA VAL A 55 5.71 7.24 -7.03
C VAL A 55 6.99 6.41 -7.12
N TYR A 56 8.10 7.06 -7.44
CA TYR A 56 9.41 6.43 -7.49
C TYR A 56 10.50 7.33 -6.89
N THR A 57 11.61 6.71 -6.50
CA THR A 57 12.85 7.37 -6.09
C THR A 57 14.06 6.53 -6.54
N TYR A 58 15.22 7.16 -6.65
CA TYR A 58 16.47 6.50 -7.04
C TYR A 58 17.45 6.52 -5.87
N ILE A 59 18.10 5.39 -5.62
CA ILE A 59 19.20 5.26 -4.66
C ILE A 59 20.42 4.77 -5.41
N LEU A 60 21.54 5.47 -5.26
CA LEU A 60 22.83 4.99 -5.73
C LEU A 60 23.38 3.99 -4.71
N ILE A 61 23.77 2.80 -5.18
CA ILE A 61 24.54 1.86 -4.39
C ILE A 61 26.02 2.15 -4.65
N GLU A 62 26.77 2.44 -3.60
CA GLU A 62 28.22 2.60 -3.68
C GLU A 62 28.86 1.21 -3.75
N ASP A 63 29.57 0.93 -4.85
CA ASP A 63 30.45 -0.24 -4.95
C ASP A 63 31.82 0.14 -4.40
N GLU A 64 32.19 -0.42 -3.24
CA GLU A 64 33.57 -0.36 -2.75
C GLU A 64 34.42 -1.33 -3.56
N LYS A 65 34.94 -0.89 -4.71
CA LYS A 65 36.05 -1.59 -5.37
C LYS A 65 37.29 -1.39 -4.50
N ASN A 66 37.72 -2.45 -3.82
CA ASN A 66 39.05 -2.49 -3.22
C ASN A 66 40.08 -2.29 -4.35
N GLN A 67 40.98 -1.31 -4.20
CA GLN A 67 42.05 -1.01 -5.16
C GLN A 67 43.12 -2.13 -5.28
N ALA A 68 42.87 -3.32 -4.71
CA ALA A 68 43.76 -4.48 -4.77
C ALA A 68 43.29 -5.57 -5.78
N ASP A 69 42.13 -5.40 -6.42
CA ASP A 69 41.49 -6.46 -7.23
C ASP A 69 41.78 -6.40 -8.75
N GLU A 70 42.89 -5.79 -9.19
CA GLU A 70 43.33 -5.82 -10.60
C GLU A 70 43.66 -7.24 -11.13
N VAL A 71 43.55 -8.28 -10.30
CA VAL A 71 43.78 -9.70 -10.66
C VAL A 71 42.47 -10.50 -10.84
N PHE A 72 41.29 -9.90 -10.59
CA PHE A 72 39.98 -10.56 -10.63
C PHE A 72 39.06 -10.11 -11.78
N GLU A 73 39.61 -9.81 -12.97
CA GLU A 73 38.82 -9.47 -14.18
C GLU A 73 37.82 -10.55 -14.63
N LEU A 74 37.89 -11.77 -14.07
CA LEU A 74 36.92 -12.86 -14.32
C LEU A 74 35.74 -12.87 -13.34
N GLU A 75 35.80 -12.13 -12.23
CA GLU A 75 34.71 -12.03 -11.24
C GLU A 75 33.76 -10.85 -11.53
N ASP A 76 34.22 -9.83 -12.26
CA ASP A 76 33.42 -8.64 -12.63
C ASP A 76 32.21 -8.98 -13.56
N MET A 77 32.18 -10.17 -14.19
CA MET A 77 31.02 -10.65 -14.95
C MET A 77 29.91 -11.29 -14.09
N PHE A 78 30.19 -11.67 -12.84
CA PHE A 78 29.23 -12.34 -11.94
C PHE A 78 29.09 -11.70 -10.54
N GLY A 79 30.07 -10.90 -10.08
CA GLY A 79 30.15 -10.33 -8.73
C GLY A 79 29.31 -9.08 -8.50
N ASN A 80 29.30 -8.10 -9.42
CA ASN A 80 28.52 -6.85 -9.23
C ASN A 80 27.00 -7.11 -9.16
N ASN A 81 26.51 -8.15 -9.84
CA ASN A 81 25.11 -8.54 -9.74
C ASN A 81 24.76 -9.08 -8.34
N ALA A 82 25.68 -9.78 -7.66
CA ALA A 82 25.41 -10.35 -6.34
C ALA A 82 25.26 -9.25 -5.26
N ASN A 83 26.13 -8.23 -5.28
CA ASN A 83 25.99 -7.07 -4.37
C ASN A 83 24.66 -6.35 -4.60
N LEU A 84 24.34 -6.05 -5.86
CA LEU A 84 23.11 -5.34 -6.19
C LEU A 84 21.84 -6.13 -5.84
N GLU A 85 21.83 -7.45 -6.05
CA GLU A 85 20.72 -8.31 -5.62
C GLU A 85 20.60 -8.38 -4.09
N ASN A 86 21.72 -8.37 -3.36
CA ASN A 86 21.70 -8.29 -1.89
C ASN A 86 21.07 -6.98 -1.41
N GLN A 87 21.45 -5.84 -2.00
CA GLN A 87 20.86 -4.55 -1.65
C GLN A 87 19.35 -4.49 -1.97
N LYS A 88 18.92 -5.05 -3.11
CA LYS A 88 17.49 -5.22 -3.41
C LYS A 88 16.77 -6.04 -2.35
N ALA A 89 17.39 -7.12 -1.87
CA ALA A 89 16.82 -7.97 -0.83
C ALA A 89 16.69 -7.25 0.53
N ILE A 90 17.70 -6.45 0.91
CA ILE A 90 17.67 -5.63 2.12
C ILE A 90 16.55 -4.57 2.04
N LEU A 91 16.45 -3.86 0.92
CA LEU A 91 15.37 -2.89 0.66
C LEU A 91 13.97 -3.52 0.71
N LYS A 92 13.85 -4.79 0.31
CA LYS A 92 12.62 -5.59 0.41
C LYS A 92 12.47 -6.36 1.71
N SER A 93 13.36 -6.16 2.69
CA SER A 93 13.31 -6.92 3.93
C SER A 93 12.13 -6.50 4.81
N HIS A 94 11.59 -7.46 5.55
CA HIS A 94 10.49 -7.19 6.48
C HIS A 94 10.92 -6.29 7.63
N THR A 95 12.17 -6.41 8.08
CA THR A 95 12.76 -5.61 9.16
C THR A 95 12.80 -4.13 8.80
N LEU A 96 13.33 -3.78 7.63
CA LEU A 96 13.40 -2.39 7.19
C LEU A 96 12.00 -1.81 6.95
N ALA A 97 11.08 -2.57 6.36
CA ALA A 97 9.70 -2.15 6.18
C ALA A 97 8.98 -1.88 7.51
N LYS A 98 9.22 -2.71 8.55
CA LYS A 98 8.69 -2.48 9.90
C LYS A 98 9.24 -1.19 10.52
N LYS A 99 10.56 -1.01 10.48
CA LYS A 99 11.24 0.19 10.99
C LYS A 99 10.66 1.44 10.33
N THR A 100 10.48 1.39 9.01
CA THR A 100 9.85 2.47 8.22
C THR A 100 8.42 2.78 8.67
N ILE A 101 7.58 1.75 8.84
CA ILE A 101 6.19 1.94 9.30
C ILE A 101 6.13 2.54 10.71
N GLN A 102 7.05 2.14 11.59
CA GLN A 102 7.14 2.65 12.96
C GLN A 102 7.62 4.09 12.98
N GLU A 103 8.67 4.42 12.22
CA GLU A 103 9.20 5.79 12.09
C GLU A 103 8.13 6.77 11.56
N MET A 104 7.29 6.32 10.63
CA MET A 104 6.21 7.15 10.09
C MET A 104 4.95 7.20 10.97
N ASP A 105 4.84 6.34 11.99
CA ASP A 105 3.64 6.13 12.80
C ASP A 105 2.35 5.90 11.98
N ILE A 106 2.39 4.98 11.01
CA ILE A 106 1.28 4.71 10.08
C ILE A 106 0.53 3.40 10.32
N GLN A 107 0.67 2.82 11.51
CA GLN A 107 -0.03 1.58 11.88
C GLN A 107 -1.54 1.75 11.95
N VAL A 108 -2.03 2.98 12.16
CA VAL A 108 -3.45 3.31 12.15
C VAL A 108 -3.80 4.03 10.86
N SER A 109 -4.74 3.46 10.10
CA SER A 109 -5.30 4.11 8.93
C SER A 109 -6.63 4.76 9.26
N TYR A 110 -6.80 6.02 8.89
CA TYR A 110 -8.04 6.77 9.06
C TYR A 110 -8.73 6.93 7.71
N PHE A 111 -10.05 6.86 7.70
CA PHE A 111 -10.84 6.98 6.49
C PHE A 111 -12.07 7.85 6.68
N GLN A 112 -12.51 8.46 5.58
CA GLN A 112 -13.78 9.16 5.48
C GLN A 112 -14.60 8.60 4.33
N TYR A 113 -15.88 8.39 4.56
CA TYR A 113 -16.82 7.81 3.61
C TYR A 113 -17.64 8.91 2.95
N GLY A 114 -17.18 9.41 1.81
CA GLY A 114 -18.06 10.21 0.97
C GLY A 114 -19.23 9.38 0.43
N LYS A 115 -20.22 10.05 -0.18
CA LYS A 115 -21.37 9.39 -0.84
C LYS A 115 -20.99 8.30 -1.85
N ILE A 116 -19.76 8.34 -2.36
CA ILE A 116 -19.31 7.54 -3.51
C ILE A 116 -17.95 6.85 -3.24
N LYS A 117 -17.04 7.48 -2.49
CA LYS A 117 -15.66 6.99 -2.31
C LYS A 117 -15.23 7.06 -0.85
N LYS A 118 -14.56 6.00 -0.39
CA LYS A 118 -13.80 5.95 0.86
C LYS A 118 -12.41 6.54 0.61
N ILE A 119 -12.05 7.59 1.32
CA ILE A 119 -10.78 8.33 1.18
C ILE A 119 -9.94 8.07 2.42
N ASN A 120 -8.64 7.81 2.26
CA ASN A 120 -7.70 7.72 3.37
C ASN A 120 -7.28 9.13 3.82
N LEU A 121 -7.36 9.41 5.12
CA LEU A 121 -7.08 10.71 5.72
C LEU A 121 -5.65 10.83 6.25
N TYR A 122 -4.67 10.27 5.54
CA TYR A 122 -3.27 10.34 5.94
C TYR A 122 -2.84 11.77 6.28
N LYS A 123 -2.40 11.99 7.54
CA LYS A 123 -2.02 13.29 8.13
C LYS A 123 -3.09 14.40 8.05
N LYS A 124 -4.36 14.05 7.83
CA LYS A 124 -5.50 14.97 7.70
C LYS A 124 -6.73 14.47 8.46
N SER A 125 -6.51 13.56 9.41
CA SER A 125 -7.61 13.01 10.21
C SER A 125 -8.06 14.03 11.24
N PRO A 126 -9.36 14.24 11.43
CA PRO A 126 -9.84 15.16 12.46
C PRO A 126 -9.73 14.60 13.88
N PHE A 127 -9.37 13.33 14.01
CA PHE A 127 -9.13 12.66 15.28
C PHE A 127 -8.01 11.62 15.12
N TYR A 128 -7.38 11.30 16.24
CA TYR A 128 -6.34 10.30 16.34
C TYR A 128 -6.65 9.34 17.47
N VAL A 129 -6.38 8.06 17.24
CA VAL A 129 -6.61 6.98 18.19
C VAL A 129 -5.29 6.60 18.84
N TYR A 130 -5.29 6.62 20.17
CA TYR A 130 -4.19 6.20 21.01
C TYR A 130 -4.57 4.90 21.70
N PHE A 131 -3.64 3.95 21.73
CA PHE A 131 -3.87 2.64 22.33
C PHE A 131 -3.05 2.50 23.61
N ASP A 132 -3.56 1.74 24.57
CA ASP A 132 -2.74 1.27 25.68
C ASP A 132 -1.82 0.15 25.18
N GLU A 133 -0.51 0.41 25.18
CA GLU A 133 0.51 -0.54 24.72
C GLU A 133 0.61 -1.80 25.59
N ASN A 134 0.14 -1.74 26.84
CA ASN A 134 0.15 -2.89 27.74
C ASN A 134 -1.08 -3.79 27.54
N TYR A 135 -2.02 -3.38 26.71
CA TYR A 135 -3.24 -4.12 26.43
C TYR A 135 -3.20 -4.77 25.05
N ASN A 136 -3.85 -5.91 24.93
CA ASN A 136 -4.02 -6.56 23.63
C ASN A 136 -5.12 -5.83 22.85
N GLN A 137 -4.83 -5.44 21.61
CA GLN A 137 -5.72 -4.62 20.78
C GLN A 137 -6.32 -5.43 19.65
N LEU A 138 -7.60 -5.22 19.38
CA LEU A 138 -8.27 -5.82 18.21
C LEU A 138 -7.73 -5.17 16.92
N SER A 139 -7.11 -5.98 16.05
CA SER A 139 -6.45 -5.49 14.83
C SER A 139 -7.09 -6.04 13.56
N GLY A 140 -6.97 -5.28 12.46
CA GLY A 140 -7.55 -5.63 11.17
C GLY A 140 -9.08 -5.65 11.18
N VAL A 141 -9.68 -4.84 12.05
CA VAL A 141 -11.11 -4.55 12.17
C VAL A 141 -11.31 -3.08 11.88
N GLU A 142 -12.40 -2.77 11.21
CA GLU A 142 -12.80 -1.40 10.91
C GLU A 142 -13.75 -0.88 11.98
N PHE A 143 -13.35 0.23 12.58
CA PHE A 143 -14.07 0.90 13.65
C PHE A 143 -14.69 2.17 13.10
N PHE A 144 -16.01 2.24 13.10
CA PHE A 144 -16.78 3.38 12.63
C PHE A 144 -16.99 4.36 13.78
N ILE A 145 -16.82 5.65 13.47
CA ILE A 145 -16.97 6.77 14.37
C ILE A 145 -18.05 7.68 13.80
N ASN A 146 -19.21 7.65 14.44
CA ASN A 146 -20.36 8.47 14.08
C ASN A 146 -20.48 9.61 15.09
N LEU A 147 -20.18 10.83 14.67
CA LEU A 147 -20.20 12.00 15.54
C LEU A 147 -21.64 12.34 15.94
N LYS A 148 -21.91 12.42 17.25
CA LYS A 148 -23.21 12.84 17.78
C LYS A 148 -23.24 14.35 18.01
N ASN A 149 -22.15 14.90 18.52
CA ASN A 149 -21.94 16.32 18.75
C ASN A 149 -20.43 16.62 18.82
N LYS A 150 -20.04 17.82 19.29
CA LYS A 150 -18.62 18.23 19.39
C LYS A 150 -17.82 17.48 20.48
N GLU A 151 -18.51 16.80 21.39
CA GLU A 151 -17.93 16.15 22.58
C GLU A 151 -18.08 14.62 22.55
N GLU A 152 -19.12 14.13 21.88
CA GLU A 152 -19.52 12.72 21.89
C GLU A 152 -19.61 12.12 20.49
N PHE A 153 -19.31 10.83 20.42
CA PHE A 153 -19.39 10.01 19.22
C PHE A 153 -19.91 8.62 19.57
N GLU A 154 -20.46 7.92 18.58
CA GLU A 154 -20.74 6.49 18.66
C GLU A 154 -19.60 5.72 18.01
N LEU A 155 -19.02 4.80 18.77
CA LEU A 155 -18.07 3.82 18.27
C LEU A 155 -18.81 2.54 17.91
N GLU A 156 -18.65 2.11 16.67
CA GLU A 156 -19.21 0.86 16.17
C GLU A 156 -18.13 -0.02 15.54
N TYR A 157 -18.15 -1.32 15.85
CA TYR A 157 -17.42 -2.32 15.09
C TYR A 157 -18.13 -3.66 15.15
N LYS A 158 -17.93 -4.46 14.10
CA LYS A 158 -18.27 -5.87 14.09
C LYS A 158 -17.07 -6.68 13.67
N CYS A 159 -16.72 -7.71 14.43
CA CYS A 159 -15.64 -8.62 14.08
C CYS A 159 -16.07 -10.07 14.20
N GLU A 160 -15.53 -10.91 13.31
CA GLU A 160 -15.72 -12.36 13.34
C GLU A 160 -14.37 -13.03 13.15
N ASN A 161 -14.04 -13.97 14.03
CA ASN A 161 -12.82 -14.80 13.95
C ASN A 161 -11.49 -13.99 13.87
N LYS A 162 -11.43 -12.87 14.61
CA LYS A 162 -10.24 -11.99 14.67
C LYS A 162 -9.37 -12.29 15.87
N ASN A 163 -8.09 -11.93 15.78
CA ASN A 163 -7.14 -12.05 16.89
C ASN A 163 -6.89 -10.67 17.48
N THR A 164 -6.53 -10.63 18.75
CA THR A 164 -5.93 -9.44 19.33
C THR A 164 -4.41 -9.45 19.14
N TYR A 165 -3.82 -8.28 19.26
CA TYR A 165 -2.44 -7.99 18.93
C TYR A 165 -1.87 -7.05 19.98
N ASN A 166 -0.71 -7.40 20.55
CA ASN A 166 0.02 -6.50 21.43
C ASN A 166 0.92 -5.59 20.59
N ILE A 167 0.71 -4.27 20.71
CA ILE A 167 1.43 -3.26 19.92
C ILE A 167 2.92 -3.24 20.27
N LYS A 168 3.27 -3.36 21.55
CA LYS A 168 4.64 -3.30 22.04
C LYS A 168 5.46 -4.53 21.66
N THR A 169 4.91 -5.73 21.84
CA THR A 169 5.64 -6.98 21.56
C THR A 169 5.49 -7.43 20.12
N ASN A 170 4.62 -6.79 19.33
CA ASN A 170 4.24 -7.22 17.98
C ASN A 170 3.81 -8.70 17.92
N LYS A 171 3.05 -9.17 18.93
CA LYS A 171 2.59 -10.57 19.01
C LYS A 171 1.07 -10.65 18.93
N LYS A 172 0.59 -11.56 18.07
CA LYS A 172 -0.83 -11.92 18.00
C LYS A 172 -1.19 -12.95 19.08
N THR A 173 -2.39 -12.85 19.61
CA THR A 173 -2.98 -13.90 20.46
C THR A 173 -3.53 -15.02 19.60
N ASN A 174 -3.60 -16.25 20.12
CA ASN A 174 -4.20 -17.38 19.39
C ASN A 174 -5.73 -17.41 19.53
N LYS A 175 -6.28 -16.77 20.56
CA LYS A 175 -7.72 -16.70 20.80
C LYS A 175 -8.41 -15.94 19.66
N LYS A 176 -9.44 -16.56 19.12
CA LYS A 176 -10.34 -15.96 18.12
C LYS A 176 -11.50 -15.28 18.82
N ILE A 177 -11.81 -14.07 18.38
CA ILE A 177 -12.82 -13.20 18.95
C ILE A 177 -13.83 -12.88 17.85
N SER A 178 -15.09 -12.99 18.23
CA SER A 178 -16.23 -12.50 17.47
C SER A 178 -17.05 -11.62 18.41
N ASP A 179 -17.32 -10.40 18.00
CA ASP A 179 -17.95 -9.39 18.84
C ASP A 179 -18.70 -8.37 17.97
N ASN A 180 -19.72 -7.76 18.54
CA ASN A 180 -20.49 -6.68 17.93
C ASN A 180 -20.67 -5.57 18.97
N TYR A 181 -20.08 -4.42 18.70
CA TYR A 181 -20.00 -3.32 19.63
C TYR A 181 -20.60 -2.08 19.02
N ARG A 182 -21.49 -1.42 19.76
CA ARG A 182 -22.04 -0.11 19.45
C ARG A 182 -22.33 0.63 20.74
N LYS A 183 -21.52 1.64 21.08
CA LYS A 183 -21.71 2.46 22.28
C LYS A 183 -21.26 3.90 22.05
N SER A 184 -21.87 4.81 22.79
CA SER A 184 -21.49 6.23 22.79
C SER A 184 -20.40 6.52 23.81
N HIS A 185 -19.46 7.37 23.41
CA HIS A 185 -18.29 7.76 24.18
C HIS A 185 -18.00 9.25 23.98
N LYS A 186 -17.27 9.82 24.92
CA LYS A 186 -16.71 11.17 24.87
C LYS A 186 -15.29 11.15 24.32
N PHE A 187 -14.89 12.22 23.65
CA PHE A 187 -13.50 12.41 23.29
C PHE A 187 -12.61 12.50 24.53
N ASN A 188 -11.36 12.06 24.40
CA ASN A 188 -10.32 12.05 25.43
C ASN A 188 -10.56 11.08 26.60
N GLU A 189 -11.58 10.23 26.56
CA GLU A 189 -11.77 9.17 27.56
C GLU A 189 -11.18 7.83 27.09
N TRP A 190 -10.79 7.00 28.07
CA TRP A 190 -10.35 5.64 27.79
C TRP A 190 -11.57 4.73 27.63
N ILE A 191 -11.68 4.14 26.45
CA ILE A 191 -12.64 3.10 26.11
C ILE A 191 -11.98 1.77 26.42
N ASP A 192 -12.52 1.07 27.41
CA ASP A 192 -11.99 -0.19 27.92
C ASP A 192 -12.96 -1.34 27.63
N THR A 193 -12.47 -2.38 26.97
CA THR A 193 -13.21 -3.61 26.68
C THR A 193 -12.31 -4.83 26.92
N ASP A 194 -12.89 -6.03 26.92
CA ASP A 194 -12.14 -7.28 27.06
C ASP A 194 -11.07 -7.50 25.98
N PHE A 195 -11.13 -6.77 24.86
CA PHE A 195 -10.31 -7.01 23.68
C PHE A 195 -9.61 -5.76 23.13
N MET A 196 -9.84 -4.58 23.70
CA MET A 196 -9.12 -3.37 23.35
C MET A 196 -9.17 -2.34 24.48
N ARG A 197 -8.16 -1.48 24.49
CA ARG A 197 -8.17 -0.28 25.32
C ARG A 197 -7.59 0.88 24.53
N LEU A 198 -8.44 1.85 24.22
CA LEU A 198 -8.09 2.96 23.33
C LEU A 198 -8.70 4.28 23.79
N LYS A 199 -8.15 5.39 23.31
CA LYS A 199 -8.63 6.74 23.53
C LYS A 199 -8.65 7.48 22.21
N ILE A 200 -9.75 8.18 21.93
CA ILE A 200 -9.88 9.00 20.73
C ILE A 200 -9.72 10.48 21.09
N VAL A 201 -8.75 11.14 20.47
CA VAL A 201 -8.39 12.53 20.72
C VAL A 201 -8.65 13.33 19.45
N LYS A 202 -9.26 14.51 19.60
CA LYS A 202 -9.52 15.42 18.47
C LYS A 202 -8.25 16.14 18.06
N ASP A 203 -8.05 16.31 16.76
CA ASP A 203 -7.15 17.32 16.23
C ASP A 203 -7.94 18.63 16.09
N THR A 204 -7.75 19.55 17.04
CA THR A 204 -8.49 20.82 17.06
C THR A 204 -8.28 21.68 15.81
N SER A 205 -7.16 21.51 15.10
CA SER A 205 -6.85 22.28 13.89
C SER A 205 -7.77 21.92 12.71
N VAL A 206 -8.28 20.69 12.70
CA VAL A 206 -9.19 20.18 11.65
C VAL A 206 -10.62 20.06 12.20
N PHE A 207 -10.77 19.52 13.41
CA PHE A 207 -12.06 19.15 13.98
C PHE A 207 -13.01 20.34 14.17
N ASN A 208 -12.49 21.51 14.56
CA ASN A 208 -13.32 22.69 14.85
C ASN A 208 -14.06 23.24 13.62
N TYR A 209 -13.55 22.95 12.43
CA TYR A 209 -14.12 23.38 11.15
C TYR A 209 -15.04 22.34 10.52
N LEU A 210 -15.28 21.21 11.20
CA LEU A 210 -16.18 20.19 10.71
C LEU A 210 -17.65 20.58 10.92
N ASP A 211 -18.43 20.47 9.86
CA ASP A 211 -19.88 20.58 9.92
C ASP A 211 -20.48 19.24 10.37
N ILE A 212 -20.73 19.10 11.67
CA ILE A 212 -21.22 17.87 12.30
C ILE A 212 -22.52 17.35 11.67
N ASN A 213 -23.35 18.23 11.12
CA ASN A 213 -24.60 17.84 10.50
C ASN A 213 -24.42 17.21 9.10
N ASN A 214 -23.23 17.34 8.52
CA ASN A 214 -22.91 16.88 7.17
C ASN A 214 -21.62 16.05 7.13
N ILE A 215 -21.17 15.54 8.29
CA ILE A 215 -20.01 14.67 8.35
C ILE A 215 -20.39 13.30 7.80
N ASN A 216 -19.74 13.02 6.69
CA ASN A 216 -19.52 11.69 6.17
C ASN A 216 -18.95 10.76 7.26
N GLU A 217 -19.53 9.57 7.40
CA GLU A 217 -19.08 8.52 8.31
C GLU A 217 -17.56 8.36 8.24
N SER A 218 -16.90 8.31 9.40
CA SER A 218 -15.45 8.19 9.48
C SER A 218 -15.08 6.88 10.15
N SER A 219 -13.93 6.33 9.81
CA SER A 219 -13.47 5.08 10.42
C SER A 219 -11.97 5.10 10.65
N PHE A 220 -11.52 4.15 11.48
CA PHE A 220 -10.11 3.80 11.57
C PHE A 220 -9.91 2.29 11.56
N ILE A 221 -8.70 1.88 11.18
CA ILE A 221 -8.24 0.50 11.22
C ILE A 221 -6.87 0.47 11.88
N LEU A 222 -6.74 -0.25 13.00
CA LEU A 222 -5.44 -0.64 13.53
C LEU A 222 -4.92 -1.84 12.74
N HIS A 223 -3.75 -1.70 12.12
CA HIS A 223 -3.09 -2.80 11.43
C HIS A 223 -2.06 -3.45 12.35
N SER A 224 -1.98 -4.79 12.33
CA SER A 224 -0.82 -5.47 12.92
C SER A 224 0.42 -5.12 12.11
N LEU A 225 1.50 -4.75 12.79
CA LEU A 225 2.74 -4.30 12.14
C LEU A 225 3.27 -5.33 11.13
N ASP A 226 3.26 -6.62 11.47
CA ASP A 226 3.72 -7.68 10.56
C ASP A 226 2.97 -7.72 9.23
N LYS A 227 1.63 -7.67 9.27
CA LYS A 227 0.81 -7.71 8.04
C LYS A 227 0.95 -6.43 7.24
N LEU A 228 1.06 -5.29 7.92
CA LEU A 228 1.24 -4.01 7.25
C LEU A 228 2.60 -3.99 6.52
N ALA A 229 3.68 -4.37 7.20
CA ALA A 229 5.01 -4.48 6.60
C ALA A 229 5.03 -5.44 5.41
N ALA A 230 4.40 -6.62 5.53
CA ALA A 230 4.29 -7.56 4.41
C ALA A 230 3.55 -6.96 3.20
N ASN A 231 2.49 -6.18 3.43
CA ASN A 231 1.78 -5.48 2.36
C ASN A 231 2.66 -4.41 1.68
N TYR A 232 3.42 -3.64 2.45
CA TYR A 232 4.35 -2.65 1.90
C TYR A 232 5.48 -3.30 1.10
N VAL A 233 6.08 -4.38 1.61
CA VAL A 233 7.11 -5.15 0.88
C VAL A 233 6.57 -5.70 -0.44
N GLN A 234 5.34 -6.24 -0.44
CA GLN A 234 4.71 -6.75 -1.65
C GLN A 234 4.44 -5.66 -2.69
N ASN A 235 4.06 -4.46 -2.23
CA ASN A 235 3.75 -3.32 -3.10
C ASN A 235 5.01 -2.58 -3.58
N LEU A 236 6.15 -2.76 -2.91
CA LEU A 236 7.42 -2.16 -3.28
C LEU A 236 8.05 -2.93 -4.46
N LYS A 237 8.31 -2.21 -5.55
CA LYS A 237 9.12 -2.69 -6.67
C LYS A 237 10.50 -2.09 -6.54
N VAL A 238 11.53 -2.93 -6.64
CA VAL A 238 12.94 -2.51 -6.63
C VAL A 238 13.59 -3.13 -7.86
N SER A 239 14.19 -2.29 -8.70
CA SER A 239 14.81 -2.71 -9.95
C SER A 239 15.99 -1.80 -10.27
N PRO A 240 17.04 -2.31 -10.94
CA PRO A 240 18.14 -1.46 -11.36
C PRO A 240 17.69 -0.56 -12.51
N LEU A 241 18.25 0.65 -12.61
CA LEU A 241 17.91 1.61 -13.67
C LEU A 241 18.26 1.07 -15.07
N SER A 242 19.35 0.30 -15.17
CA SER A 242 19.78 -0.45 -16.34
C SER A 242 20.52 -1.72 -15.90
N LYS A 243 20.85 -2.63 -16.83
CA LYS A 243 21.55 -3.89 -16.50
C LYS A 243 22.94 -3.69 -15.87
N GLU A 244 23.58 -2.55 -16.13
CA GLU A 244 24.93 -2.22 -15.68
C GLU A 244 24.92 -1.11 -14.62
N SER A 245 23.74 -0.64 -14.21
CA SER A 245 23.62 0.46 -13.27
C SER A 245 23.66 -0.01 -11.82
N THR A 246 24.48 0.65 -11.01
CA THR A 246 24.47 0.55 -9.55
C THR A 246 23.35 1.39 -8.91
N VAL A 247 22.52 2.06 -9.72
CA VAL A 247 21.38 2.83 -9.25
C VAL A 247 20.14 1.94 -9.22
N LEU A 248 19.50 1.86 -8.05
CA LEU A 248 18.22 1.20 -7.85
C LEU A 248 17.07 2.20 -7.93
N GLU A 249 16.07 1.88 -8.75
CA GLU A 249 14.75 2.51 -8.71
C GLU A 249 13.87 1.78 -7.70
N LEU A 250 13.34 2.53 -6.74
CA LEU A 250 12.28 2.07 -5.84
C LEU A 250 10.97 2.70 -6.29
N ARG A 251 9.94 1.88 -6.47
CA ARG A 251 8.65 2.29 -7.02
C ARG A 251 7.49 1.70 -6.23
N MET A 252 6.43 2.51 -6.04
CA MET A 252 5.20 2.10 -5.39
C MET A 252 3.96 2.72 -6.05
N ASP A 253 2.92 1.90 -6.17
CA ASP A 253 1.60 2.29 -6.66
C ASP A 253 0.62 2.44 -5.49
N GLY A 254 -0.23 3.45 -5.49
CA GLY A 254 -1.27 3.56 -4.47
C GLY A 254 -2.20 4.76 -4.57
N TYR A 255 -3.26 4.75 -3.78
CA TYR A 255 -4.30 5.78 -3.81
C TYR A 255 -3.93 7.07 -3.06
N THR A 256 -2.94 7.02 -2.17
CA THR A 256 -2.54 8.16 -1.33
C THR A 256 -1.12 8.59 -1.67
N ARG A 257 -0.98 9.47 -2.66
CA ARG A 257 0.31 9.91 -3.20
C ARG A 257 1.31 10.31 -2.10
N ASN A 258 0.92 11.22 -1.20
CA ASN A 258 1.81 11.72 -0.16
C ASN A 258 2.25 10.61 0.82
N LYS A 259 1.40 9.63 1.10
CA LYS A 259 1.76 8.49 1.96
C LYS A 259 2.85 7.64 1.30
N ASN A 260 2.73 7.41 -0.01
CA ASN A 260 3.73 6.65 -0.77
C ASN A 260 5.05 7.41 -0.90
N VAL A 261 5.01 8.73 -1.14
CA VAL A 261 6.19 9.60 -1.13
C VAL A 261 6.90 9.54 0.20
N ASP A 262 6.18 9.76 1.31
CA ASP A 262 6.77 9.73 2.65
C ASP A 262 7.36 8.36 2.97
N TYR A 263 6.70 7.27 2.54
CA TYR A 263 7.21 5.91 2.74
C TYR A 263 8.52 5.67 1.99
N LEU A 264 8.58 6.00 0.70
CA LEU A 264 9.82 5.83 -0.08
C LEU A 264 10.96 6.67 0.49
N ASN A 265 10.70 7.93 0.85
CA ASN A 265 11.70 8.80 1.47
C ASN A 265 12.21 8.25 2.81
N THR A 266 11.29 7.77 3.67
CA THR A 266 11.66 7.23 4.99
C THR A 266 12.40 5.91 4.84
N LEU A 267 11.96 5.03 3.94
CA LEU A 267 12.64 3.78 3.62
C LEU A 267 14.07 4.03 3.13
N SER A 268 14.24 4.94 2.16
CA SER A 268 15.55 5.33 1.64
C SER A 268 16.45 5.90 2.74
N LYS A 269 15.92 6.78 3.58
CA LYS A 269 16.65 7.36 4.70
C LYS A 269 17.15 6.28 5.66
N LEU A 270 16.25 5.42 6.14
CA LEU A 270 16.59 4.37 7.10
C LEU A 270 17.57 3.35 6.52
N TYR A 271 17.44 3.03 5.24
CA TYR A 271 18.39 2.17 4.53
C TYR A 271 19.79 2.76 4.51
N LEU A 272 19.93 4.03 4.12
CA LEU A 272 21.23 4.71 4.08
C LEU A 272 21.83 4.86 5.49
N GLU A 273 21.00 5.10 6.51
CA GLU A 273 21.44 5.15 7.91
C GLU A 273 21.94 3.78 8.40
N ASP A 274 21.25 2.69 8.07
CA ASP A 274 21.67 1.33 8.41
C ASP A 274 22.98 0.95 7.68
N GLU A 275 23.10 1.28 6.39
CA GLU A 275 24.34 1.05 5.62
C GLU A 275 25.55 1.78 6.21
N LEU A 276 25.37 3.04 6.61
CA LEU A 276 26.44 3.86 7.19
C LEU A 276 26.82 3.37 8.59
N ALA A 277 25.84 2.89 9.37
CA ALA A 277 26.10 2.27 10.67
C ALA A 277 26.92 0.98 10.53
N ASP A 278 26.54 0.10 9.60
CA ASP A 278 27.26 -1.15 9.32
C ASP A 278 28.71 -0.88 8.89
N LYS A 279 28.94 0.12 8.03
CA LYS A 279 30.29 0.55 7.61
C LYS A 279 31.14 1.04 8.79
N ASN A 280 30.56 1.83 9.69
CA ASN A 280 31.26 2.32 10.88
C ASN A 280 31.59 1.21 11.87
N GLU A 281 30.68 0.25 12.08
CA GLU A 281 30.90 -0.92 12.93
C GLU A 281 32.04 -1.78 12.38
N PHE A 282 32.03 -2.05 11.06
CA PHE A 282 33.11 -2.77 10.39
C PHE A 282 34.48 -2.07 10.51
N ALA A 283 34.53 -0.75 10.28
CA ALA A 283 35.75 0.03 10.42
C ALA A 283 36.29 -0.02 11.86
N THR A 284 35.41 0.08 12.85
CA THR A 284 35.76 -0.02 14.27
C THR A 284 36.34 -1.39 14.60
N HIS A 285 35.71 -2.48 14.14
CA HIS A 285 36.22 -3.83 14.36
C HIS A 285 37.56 -4.08 13.65
N THR A 286 37.76 -3.54 12.46
CA THR A 286 39.03 -3.62 11.73
C THR A 286 40.15 -2.92 12.49
N LEU A 287 39.89 -1.72 13.04
CA LEU A 287 40.86 -1.00 13.87
C LEU A 287 41.24 -1.81 15.12
N LEU A 288 40.24 -2.35 15.83
CA LEU A 288 40.46 -3.17 17.03
C LEU A 288 41.28 -4.44 16.73
N TYR A 289 41.04 -5.08 15.58
CA TYR A 289 41.80 -6.25 15.17
C TYR A 289 43.28 -5.91 14.89
N ILE A 290 43.54 -4.82 14.17
CA ILE A 290 44.91 -4.36 13.87
C ILE A 290 45.66 -3.99 15.16
N GLU A 291 45.00 -3.30 16.09
CA GLU A 291 45.59 -2.95 17.39
C GLU A 291 45.93 -4.19 18.24
N GLY A 292 45.07 -5.22 18.22
CA GLY A 292 45.28 -6.46 18.96
C GLY A 292 46.43 -7.34 18.44
N GLU A 293 46.74 -7.28 17.14
CA GLU A 293 47.88 -8.01 16.55
C GLU A 293 49.22 -7.25 16.71
N LEU A 294 49.17 -5.96 17.09
CA LEU A 294 50.36 -5.12 17.33
C LEU A 294 50.80 -5.09 18.81
N SER A 295 50.06 -5.73 19.72
CA SER A 295 50.32 -5.80 21.17
C SER A 295 50.82 -7.17 21.62
#